data_AF-A0A7X8USB9-F1
#
_entry.id   AF-A0A7X8USB9-F1
#
_cell.length_a   1.000
_cell.length_b   1.000
_cell.length_c   1.000
_cell.angle_alpha   90.00
_cell.angle_beta   90.00
_cell.angle_gamma   90.00
#
_symmetry.space_group_name_H-M   'P 1'
#
loop_
_entity.id
_entity.type
_entity.pdbx_description
1 polymer ?
#
loop_
_entity_poly.entity_id
_entity_poly.type
_entity_poly.pdbx_seq_one_letter_code
_entity_poly.pdbx_strand_id
1 'polypeptide(L)'
;TRKEVKALGKPAVVVKGCDERTLVVLDKESQIERDNMVVIGMACDGVGQPCLAKCAACSVHQPRFADVTIGKAEASGTPEEHYAELDAFMQKSPAERMAYWMEEFGRCVKCYACRQACPLCYCEQCIVDKNRPTVIDTSPSLKGNFAWHITRAFHQAGRCIGCDECTRACPAGINLRLLNLSLARASAEQFGYEAGMDPQADPIIGAYSLQDKETFIR
;
A
#
# COMPACT_ATOMS: atom_id res chain seq x y z
N THR A 1 -14.45 23.57 -4.27
CA THR A 1 -15.75 22.87 -4.16
C THR A 1 -16.89 23.85 -4.35
N ARG A 2 -17.96 23.46 -5.03
CA ARG A 2 -19.13 24.32 -5.31
C ARG A 2 -19.87 24.69 -4.01
N LYS A 3 -20.56 25.85 -3.98
CA LYS A 3 -21.21 26.37 -2.77
C LYS A 3 -22.27 25.42 -2.22
N GLU A 4 -23.04 24.81 -3.11
CA GLU A 4 -24.07 23.83 -2.79
C GLU A 4 -23.50 22.58 -2.09
N VAL A 5 -22.28 22.15 -2.43
CA VAL A 5 -21.63 21.01 -1.79
C VAL A 5 -21.12 21.39 -0.39
N LYS A 6 -20.59 22.59 -0.21
CA LYS A 6 -20.15 23.07 1.12
C LYS A 6 -21.33 23.20 2.09
N ALA A 7 -22.52 23.54 1.60
CA ALA A 7 -23.73 23.64 2.42
C ALA A 7 -24.19 22.29 3.00
N LEU A 8 -23.74 21.16 2.44
CA LEU A 8 -24.04 19.82 2.94
C LEU A 8 -23.21 19.43 4.18
N GLY A 9 -22.24 20.26 4.58
CA GLY A 9 -21.38 20.01 5.75
C GLY A 9 -20.11 19.23 5.42
N LYS A 10 -19.57 18.51 6.41
CA LYS A 10 -18.36 17.69 6.24
C LYS A 10 -18.70 16.46 5.39
N PRO A 11 -17.90 16.14 4.35
CA PRO A 11 -18.06 14.89 3.61
C PRO A 11 -17.90 13.68 4.54
N ALA A 12 -18.65 12.62 4.27
CA ALA A 12 -18.51 11.35 4.95
C ALA A 12 -17.86 10.29 4.04
N VAL A 13 -17.01 9.45 4.61
CA VAL A 13 -16.40 8.30 3.94
C VAL A 13 -16.65 7.03 4.74
N VAL A 14 -16.99 5.94 4.04
CA VAL A 14 -17.16 4.62 4.64
C VAL A 14 -15.90 3.82 4.40
N VAL A 15 -15.32 3.27 5.47
CA VAL A 15 -14.05 2.54 5.42
C VAL A 15 -14.14 1.21 6.15
N LYS A 16 -13.43 0.21 5.66
CA LYS A 16 -13.06 -0.98 6.45
C LYS A 16 -11.79 -0.67 7.24
N GLY A 17 -11.42 -1.52 8.21
CA GLY A 17 -10.19 -1.32 8.98
C GLY A 17 -8.92 -1.21 8.10
N CYS A 18 -8.85 -1.91 6.97
CA CYS A 18 -7.76 -1.74 6.01
C CYS A 18 -7.82 -0.41 5.23
N ASP A 19 -8.98 0.10 4.85
CA ASP A 19 -9.08 1.39 4.17
C ASP A 19 -8.76 2.55 5.14
N GLU A 20 -9.14 2.42 6.41
CA GLU A 20 -8.85 3.40 7.46
C GLU A 20 -7.35 3.65 7.63
N ARG A 21 -6.52 2.60 7.55
CA ARG A 21 -5.05 2.74 7.55
C ARG A 21 -4.56 3.69 6.45
N THR A 22 -5.24 3.72 5.31
CA THR A 22 -4.92 4.67 4.22
C THR A 22 -5.16 6.10 4.67
N LEU A 23 -6.29 6.37 5.35
CA LEU A 23 -6.59 7.71 5.85
C LEU A 23 -5.54 8.18 6.85
N VAL A 24 -5.09 7.29 7.74
CA VAL A 24 -4.00 7.59 8.70
C VAL A 24 -2.71 8.00 7.97
N VAL A 25 -2.32 7.27 6.92
CA VAL A 25 -1.11 7.63 6.15
C VAL A 25 -1.31 8.96 5.40
N LEU A 26 -2.46 9.17 4.77
CA LEU A 26 -2.73 10.40 4.03
C LEU A 26 -2.77 11.64 4.94
N ASP A 27 -3.36 11.52 6.13
CA ASP A 27 -3.42 12.60 7.11
C ASP A 27 -2.02 12.94 7.62
N LYS A 28 -1.24 11.91 7.99
CA LYS A 28 0.15 12.08 8.43
C LYS A 28 1.04 12.73 7.37
N GLU A 29 0.81 12.40 6.10
CA GLU A 29 1.55 13.00 4.97
C GLU A 29 0.88 14.29 4.45
N SER A 30 -0.04 14.89 5.21
CA SER A 30 -0.70 16.17 4.89
C SER A 30 -1.42 16.20 3.54
N GLN A 31 -1.89 15.04 3.07
CA GLN A 31 -2.67 14.92 1.83
C GLN A 31 -4.16 15.15 2.07
N ILE A 32 -4.61 14.98 3.31
CA ILE A 32 -5.96 15.27 3.78
C ILE A 32 -5.88 15.93 5.15
N GLU A 33 -6.99 16.55 5.58
CA GLU A 33 -7.20 16.97 6.97
C GLU A 33 -8.31 16.07 7.55
N ARG A 34 -7.95 15.11 8.41
CA ARG A 34 -8.90 14.12 8.97
C ARG A 34 -10.10 14.75 9.69
N ASP A 35 -9.91 15.92 10.29
CA ASP A 35 -10.96 16.67 10.99
C ASP A 35 -12.02 17.24 10.03
N ASN A 36 -11.72 17.37 8.74
CA ASN A 36 -12.67 17.90 7.75
C ASN A 36 -13.62 16.85 7.18
N MET A 37 -13.62 15.63 7.71
CA MET A 37 -14.49 14.55 7.25
C MET A 37 -15.08 13.75 8.40
N VAL A 38 -16.18 13.05 8.12
CA VAL A 38 -16.75 12.03 9.01
C VAL A 38 -16.35 10.66 8.48
N VAL A 39 -15.71 9.85 9.30
CA VAL A 39 -15.28 8.49 8.95
C VAL A 39 -16.21 7.49 9.63
N ILE A 40 -16.94 6.73 8.80
CA ILE A 40 -17.80 5.65 9.24
C ILE A 40 -17.06 4.34 9.00
N GLY A 41 -16.57 3.73 10.08
CA GLY A 41 -15.90 2.44 10.06
C GLY A 41 -16.90 1.29 9.95
N MET A 42 -16.58 0.31 9.10
CA MET A 42 -17.31 -0.95 8.98
C MET A 42 -16.40 -2.08 9.47
N ALA A 43 -16.84 -2.80 10.50
CA ALA A 43 -16.26 -4.09 10.83
C ALA A 43 -16.43 -5.04 9.63
N CYS A 44 -15.40 -5.82 9.32
CA CYS A 44 -15.32 -6.58 8.08
C CYS A 44 -14.71 -7.95 8.33
N ASP A 45 -15.39 -9.03 7.93
CA ASP A 45 -14.88 -10.42 8.02
C ASP A 45 -14.13 -10.88 6.76
N GLY A 46 -13.86 -9.95 5.85
CA GLY A 46 -13.21 -10.20 4.56
C GLY A 46 -14.10 -9.76 3.40
N VAL A 47 -13.49 -9.64 2.21
CA VAL A 47 -14.21 -9.27 0.98
C VAL A 47 -14.02 -10.33 -0.09
N GLY A 48 -15.03 -10.49 -0.95
CA GLY A 48 -15.05 -11.48 -2.03
C GLY A 48 -15.69 -12.81 -1.63
N GLN A 49 -16.14 -13.57 -2.63
CA GLN A 49 -16.66 -14.93 -2.47
C GLN A 49 -16.02 -15.83 -3.55
N PRO A 50 -15.01 -16.65 -3.23
CA PRO A 50 -14.35 -16.80 -1.91
C PRO A 50 -13.58 -15.55 -1.48
N CYS A 51 -13.24 -15.47 -0.20
CA CYS A 51 -12.52 -14.35 0.40
C CYS A 51 -11.18 -14.10 -0.34
N LEU A 52 -10.84 -12.83 -0.59
CA LEU A 52 -9.58 -12.46 -1.24
C LEU A 52 -8.38 -12.88 -0.40
N ALA A 53 -7.27 -13.26 -1.05
CA ALA A 53 -6.04 -13.72 -0.38
C ALA A 53 -5.54 -12.76 0.71
N LYS A 54 -5.61 -11.45 0.47
CA LYS A 54 -5.24 -10.41 1.46
C LYS A 54 -6.06 -10.46 2.75
N CYS A 55 -7.30 -10.90 2.66
CA CYS A 55 -8.26 -10.92 3.76
C CYS A 55 -8.15 -12.20 4.59
N ALA A 56 -7.61 -13.29 4.02
CA ALA A 56 -7.42 -14.55 4.73
C ALA A 56 -6.43 -14.44 5.92
N ALA A 57 -5.53 -13.47 5.88
CA ALA A 57 -4.54 -13.19 6.93
C ALA A 57 -4.57 -11.71 7.36
N CYS A 58 -5.76 -11.11 7.38
CA CYS A 58 -5.93 -9.69 7.71
C CYS A 58 -5.99 -9.52 9.23
N SER A 59 -5.10 -8.73 9.84
CA SER A 59 -5.19 -8.45 11.29
C SER A 59 -6.10 -7.26 11.65
N VAL A 60 -6.66 -6.56 10.65
CA VAL A 60 -7.37 -5.27 10.82
C VAL A 60 -8.85 -5.33 10.42
N HIS A 61 -9.58 -6.29 11.01
CA HIS A 61 -11.02 -6.47 10.79
C HIS A 61 -11.87 -5.35 11.41
N GLN A 62 -11.39 -4.76 12.50
CA GLN A 62 -12.04 -3.67 13.22
C GLN A 62 -11.40 -2.32 12.88
N PRO A 63 -12.20 -1.34 12.43
CA PRO A 63 -11.78 0.07 12.40
C PRO A 63 -11.43 0.57 13.81
N ARG A 64 -10.34 1.32 13.93
CA ARG A 64 -9.75 1.80 15.20
C ARG A 64 -9.78 3.32 15.36
N PHE A 65 -9.86 4.05 14.25
CA PHE A 65 -9.71 5.52 14.17
C PHE A 65 -10.89 6.21 13.46
N ALA A 66 -12.00 5.49 13.26
CA ALA A 66 -13.25 6.00 12.74
C ALA A 66 -14.03 6.79 13.80
N ASP A 67 -14.86 7.74 13.37
CA ASP A 67 -15.73 8.52 14.26
C ASP A 67 -16.89 7.67 14.78
N VAL A 68 -17.39 6.77 13.93
CA VAL A 68 -18.44 5.80 14.26
C VAL A 68 -18.06 4.47 13.64
N THR A 69 -18.11 3.39 14.44
CA THR A 69 -17.89 2.02 13.96
C THR A 69 -19.18 1.23 13.96
N ILE A 70 -19.49 0.61 12.82
CA ILE A 70 -20.67 -0.23 12.59
C ILE A 70 -20.25 -1.69 12.50
N GLY A 71 -20.95 -2.54 13.25
CA GLY A 71 -20.71 -3.98 13.31
C GLY A 71 -19.64 -4.39 14.31
N LYS A 72 -19.43 -5.69 14.43
CA LYS A 72 -18.37 -6.29 15.25
C LYS A 72 -17.76 -7.47 14.50
N ALA A 73 -16.44 -7.44 14.34
CA ALA A 73 -15.61 -8.53 13.87
C ALA A 73 -14.48 -8.77 14.88
N GLU A 74 -13.98 -9.98 14.95
CA GLU A 74 -12.76 -10.28 15.69
C GLU A 74 -11.57 -10.19 14.74
N ALA A 75 -10.43 -9.71 15.23
CA ALA A 75 -9.22 -9.74 14.43
C ALA A 75 -8.80 -11.20 14.24
N SER A 76 -8.78 -11.67 13.00
CA SER A 76 -8.36 -13.02 12.64
C SER A 76 -7.23 -12.95 11.63
N GLY A 77 -5.99 -13.18 12.08
CA GLY A 77 -4.82 -13.18 11.22
C GLY A 77 -3.57 -12.84 12.00
N THR A 78 -2.52 -13.64 11.85
CA THR A 78 -1.21 -13.39 12.48
C THR A 78 -0.20 -12.79 11.49
N PRO A 79 0.86 -12.13 11.97
CA PRO A 79 1.97 -11.68 11.12
C PRO A 79 2.58 -12.83 10.30
N GLU A 80 2.70 -14.03 10.88
CA GLU A 80 3.22 -15.21 10.19
C GLU A 80 2.34 -15.60 9.01
N GLU A 81 1.03 -15.63 9.19
CA GLU A 81 0.07 -15.90 8.10
C GLU A 81 0.13 -14.80 7.03
N HIS A 82 0.29 -13.54 7.45
CA HIS A 82 0.36 -12.39 6.54
C HIS A 82 1.56 -12.46 5.59
N TYR A 83 2.72 -12.91 6.09
CA TYR A 83 3.97 -13.00 5.33
C TYR A 83 4.25 -14.38 4.74
N ALA A 84 3.44 -15.41 5.00
CA ALA A 84 3.69 -16.79 4.56
C ALA A 84 4.03 -16.94 3.06
N GLU A 85 3.29 -16.28 2.17
CA GLU A 85 3.56 -16.32 0.72
C GLU A 85 4.90 -15.64 0.36
N LEU A 86 5.21 -14.53 1.03
CA LEU A 86 6.49 -13.84 0.88
C LEU A 86 7.64 -14.70 1.41
N ASP A 87 7.46 -15.38 2.53
CA ASP A 87 8.49 -16.24 3.12
C ASP A 87 8.82 -17.41 2.19
N ALA A 88 7.81 -18.07 1.64
CA ALA A 88 8.00 -19.10 0.62
C ALA A 88 8.72 -18.55 -0.62
N PHE A 89 8.40 -17.32 -1.06
CA PHE A 89 9.10 -16.66 -2.16
C PHE A 89 10.56 -16.33 -1.83
N MET A 90 10.85 -15.91 -0.61
CA MET A 90 12.19 -15.51 -0.15
C MET A 90 13.14 -16.68 0.09
N GLN A 91 12.63 -17.92 0.18
CA GLN A 91 13.45 -19.14 0.18
C GLN A 91 14.10 -19.43 -1.19
N LYS A 92 13.58 -18.84 -2.27
CA LYS A 92 14.17 -18.97 -3.61
C LYS A 92 15.50 -18.22 -3.71
N SER A 93 16.42 -18.75 -4.51
CA SER A 93 17.68 -18.10 -4.80
C SER A 93 17.48 -16.71 -5.47
N PRO A 94 18.45 -15.79 -5.37
CA PRO A 94 18.36 -14.51 -6.06
C PRO A 94 18.10 -14.63 -7.57
N ALA A 95 18.68 -15.64 -8.23
CA ALA A 95 18.48 -15.89 -9.65
C ALA A 95 17.04 -16.30 -9.97
N GLU A 96 16.45 -17.20 -9.17
CA GLU A 96 15.06 -17.61 -9.33
C GLU A 96 14.08 -16.46 -9.06
N ARG A 97 14.34 -15.64 -8.02
CA ARG A 97 13.53 -14.44 -7.75
C ARG A 97 13.62 -13.42 -8.88
N MET A 98 14.82 -13.22 -9.44
CA MET A 98 15.01 -12.34 -10.59
C MET A 98 14.26 -12.87 -11.82
N ALA A 99 14.36 -14.18 -12.11
CA ALA A 99 13.64 -14.81 -13.22
C ALA A 99 12.12 -14.64 -13.07
N TYR A 100 11.58 -14.88 -11.88
CA TYR A 100 10.17 -14.64 -11.57
C TYR A 100 9.75 -13.19 -11.87
N TRP A 101 10.50 -12.20 -11.41
CA TRP A 101 10.16 -10.79 -11.66
C TRP A 101 10.33 -10.39 -13.13
N MET A 102 11.31 -10.95 -13.85
CA MET A 102 11.45 -10.75 -15.29
C MET A 102 10.23 -11.28 -16.05
N GLU A 103 9.72 -12.45 -15.68
CA GLU A 103 8.50 -13.02 -16.24
C GLU A 103 7.27 -12.17 -15.90
N GLU A 104 7.04 -11.89 -14.62
CA GLU A 104 5.91 -11.09 -14.15
C GLU A 104 5.87 -9.71 -14.82
N PHE A 105 6.98 -8.98 -14.80
CA PHE A 105 7.04 -7.63 -15.37
C PHE A 105 7.08 -7.64 -16.91
N GLY A 106 7.49 -8.74 -17.55
CA GLY A 106 7.38 -8.92 -18.99
C GLY A 106 5.93 -8.86 -19.47
N ARG A 107 4.96 -9.24 -18.63
CA ARG A 107 3.51 -9.22 -18.94
C ARG A 107 2.87 -7.84 -18.75
N CYS A 108 3.59 -6.86 -18.18
CA CYS A 108 3.04 -5.54 -17.91
C CYS A 108 2.88 -4.72 -19.20
N VAL A 109 1.65 -4.26 -19.45
CA VAL A 109 1.30 -3.41 -20.61
C VAL A 109 1.30 -1.92 -20.28
N LYS A 110 1.78 -1.53 -19.09
CA LYS A 110 1.78 -0.13 -18.61
C LYS A 110 0.42 0.58 -18.71
N CYS A 111 -0.66 -0.13 -18.41
CA CYS A 111 -1.98 0.49 -18.25
C CYS A 111 -2.10 1.36 -16.99
N TYR A 112 -1.14 1.24 -16.06
CA TYR A 112 -1.08 1.96 -14.78
C TYR A 112 -2.32 1.80 -13.88
N ALA A 113 -3.14 0.76 -14.07
CA ALA A 113 -4.26 0.45 -13.17
C ALA A 113 -3.81 0.30 -11.71
N CYS A 114 -2.64 -0.29 -11.48
CA CYS A 114 -2.02 -0.42 -10.16
C CYS A 114 -1.66 0.93 -9.51
N ARG A 115 -1.39 1.98 -10.31
CA ARG A 115 -1.22 3.36 -9.84
C ARG A 115 -2.58 3.95 -9.48
N GLN A 116 -3.54 3.88 -10.40
CA GLN A 116 -4.86 4.53 -10.23
C GLN A 116 -5.67 3.95 -9.06
N ALA A 117 -5.54 2.65 -8.80
CA ALA A 117 -6.23 1.99 -7.70
C ALA A 117 -5.60 2.27 -6.31
N CYS A 118 -4.41 2.86 -6.25
CA CYS A 118 -3.68 3.05 -5.00
C CYS A 118 -3.90 4.47 -4.45
N PRO A 119 -4.58 4.65 -3.31
CA PRO A 119 -4.82 5.97 -2.77
C PRO A 119 -3.54 6.68 -2.31
N LEU A 120 -2.46 5.93 -2.10
CA LEU A 120 -1.16 6.43 -1.65
C LEU A 120 -0.24 6.83 -2.82
N CYS A 121 -0.71 6.69 -4.07
CA CYS A 121 -0.06 7.22 -5.26
C CYS A 121 -0.63 8.61 -5.60
N TYR A 122 -0.46 9.59 -4.71
CA TYR A 122 -1.12 10.91 -4.78
C TYR A 122 -0.26 12.02 -5.41
N CYS A 123 0.93 11.73 -5.94
CA CYS A 123 1.78 12.75 -6.56
C CYS A 123 1.01 13.55 -7.62
N GLU A 124 1.06 14.88 -7.57
CA GLU A 124 0.38 15.76 -8.54
C GLU A 124 0.78 15.43 -9.99
N GLN A 125 2.07 15.17 -10.21
CA GLN A 125 2.60 14.70 -11.49
C GLN A 125 3.48 13.47 -11.27
N CYS A 126 3.04 12.32 -11.81
CA CYS A 126 3.80 11.09 -11.71
C CYS A 126 4.99 11.07 -12.66
N ILE A 127 6.07 10.40 -12.26
CA ILE A 127 7.31 10.27 -13.04
C ILE A 127 7.09 9.63 -14.43
N VAL A 128 6.10 8.75 -14.56
CA VAL A 128 5.77 8.09 -15.85
C VAL A 128 5.00 9.00 -16.81
N ASP A 129 4.42 10.09 -16.31
CA ASP A 129 3.73 11.09 -17.14
C ASP A 129 4.70 12.23 -17.56
N LYS A 130 5.93 12.25 -17.03
CA LYS A 130 6.96 13.25 -17.38
C LYS A 130 7.66 12.85 -18.67
N ASN A 131 7.64 13.75 -19.65
CA ASN A 131 8.33 13.58 -20.93
C ASN A 131 9.72 14.25 -20.96
N ARG A 132 10.05 15.13 -20.01
CA ARG A 132 11.35 15.83 -19.92
C ARG A 132 11.81 16.02 -18.46
N PRO A 133 12.90 15.35 -18.04
CA PRO A 133 13.53 14.20 -18.70
C PRO A 133 12.59 12.98 -18.66
N THR A 134 12.63 12.14 -19.70
CA THR A 134 12.01 10.81 -19.66
C THR A 134 12.96 9.86 -18.95
N VAL A 135 12.65 9.51 -17.71
CA VAL A 135 13.50 8.64 -16.87
C VAL A 135 12.98 7.20 -16.78
N ILE A 136 11.70 7.00 -17.09
CA ILE A 136 11.10 5.67 -17.27
C ILE A 136 10.56 5.62 -18.70
N ASP A 137 11.01 4.65 -19.48
CA ASP A 137 10.53 4.44 -20.86
C ASP A 137 8.99 4.37 -20.85
N THR A 138 8.30 5.04 -21.77
CA THR A 138 6.82 5.01 -21.81
C THR A 138 6.28 3.72 -22.44
N SER A 139 7.07 3.11 -23.33
CA SER A 139 6.70 1.85 -23.99
C SER A 139 6.76 0.66 -23.02
N PRO A 140 5.87 -0.34 -23.18
CA PRO A 140 5.91 -1.58 -22.41
C PRO A 140 7.07 -2.46 -22.90
N SER A 141 8.24 -2.25 -22.33
CA SER A 141 9.44 -3.07 -22.51
C SER A 141 9.85 -3.65 -21.17
N LEU A 142 10.53 -4.80 -21.15
CA LEU A 142 10.97 -5.39 -19.88
C LEU A 142 11.78 -4.40 -19.03
N LYS A 143 12.74 -3.71 -19.63
CA LYS A 143 13.53 -2.65 -18.97
C LYS A 143 12.62 -1.57 -18.35
N GLY A 144 11.71 -1.02 -19.14
CA GLY A 144 10.82 0.05 -18.68
C GLY A 144 9.80 -0.42 -17.64
N ASN A 145 9.32 -1.66 -17.75
CA ASN A 145 8.39 -2.26 -16.80
C ASN A 145 9.09 -2.50 -15.47
N PHE A 146 10.29 -3.06 -15.50
CA PHE A 146 11.11 -3.27 -14.32
C PHE A 146 11.39 -1.94 -13.61
N ALA A 147 11.85 -0.92 -14.36
CA ALA A 147 12.07 0.42 -13.81
C ALA A 147 10.81 0.98 -13.14
N TRP A 148 9.64 0.89 -13.78
CA TRP A 148 8.37 1.33 -13.20
C TRP A 148 8.03 0.61 -11.90
N HIS A 149 8.06 -0.72 -11.89
CA HIS A 149 7.63 -1.49 -10.72
C HIS A 149 8.57 -1.29 -9.53
N ILE A 150 9.88 -1.20 -9.77
CA ILE A 150 10.86 -0.90 -8.72
C ILE A 150 10.67 0.55 -8.23
N THR A 151 10.66 1.56 -9.10
CA THR A 151 10.46 2.95 -8.68
C THR A 151 9.16 3.13 -7.88
N ARG A 152 8.05 2.53 -8.33
CA ARG A 152 6.78 2.59 -7.60
C ARG A 152 6.88 1.93 -6.22
N ALA A 153 7.51 0.77 -6.12
CA ALA A 153 7.68 0.08 -4.84
C ALA A 153 8.47 0.94 -3.85
N PHE A 154 9.60 1.52 -4.29
CA PHE A 154 10.39 2.43 -3.46
C PHE A 154 9.62 3.70 -3.05
N HIS A 155 8.83 4.30 -3.95
CA HIS A 155 7.96 5.44 -3.59
C HIS A 155 6.87 5.09 -2.58
N GLN A 156 6.54 3.80 -2.44
CA GLN A 156 5.55 3.29 -1.49
C GLN A 156 6.18 2.64 -0.24
N ALA A 157 7.52 2.64 -0.13
CA ALA A 157 8.21 2.13 1.05
C ALA A 157 7.78 2.96 2.27
N GLY A 158 7.30 2.30 3.33
CA GLY A 158 6.72 2.97 4.50
C GLY A 158 5.32 3.55 4.31
N ARG A 159 4.72 3.46 3.11
CA ARG A 159 3.34 3.93 2.84
C ARG A 159 2.38 2.77 2.64
N CYS A 160 2.83 1.72 1.94
CA CYS A 160 1.96 0.61 1.58
C CYS A 160 1.29 -0.04 2.81
N ILE A 161 -0.04 0.01 2.86
CA ILE A 161 -0.86 -0.58 3.93
C ILE A 161 -1.21 -2.06 3.69
N GLY A 162 -0.66 -2.69 2.63
CA GLY A 162 -0.91 -4.11 2.32
C GLY A 162 -2.34 -4.42 1.84
N CYS A 163 -3.03 -3.46 1.20
CA CYS A 163 -4.42 -3.65 0.74
C CYS A 163 -4.55 -4.41 -0.58
N ASP A 164 -3.46 -4.73 -1.28
CA ASP A 164 -3.39 -5.49 -2.54
C ASP A 164 -4.31 -5.05 -3.68
N GLU A 165 -4.86 -3.83 -3.61
CA GLU A 165 -5.68 -3.27 -4.69
C GLU A 165 -4.87 -3.13 -5.98
N CYS A 166 -3.56 -2.93 -5.88
CA CYS A 166 -2.66 -2.90 -7.03
C CYS A 166 -2.51 -4.26 -7.73
N THR A 167 -2.56 -5.38 -6.99
CA THR A 167 -2.60 -6.74 -7.53
C THR A 167 -3.98 -7.01 -8.12
N ARG A 168 -5.05 -6.73 -7.37
CA ARG A 168 -6.45 -6.94 -7.80
C ARG A 168 -6.80 -6.18 -9.07
N ALA A 169 -6.35 -4.93 -9.19
CA ALA A 169 -6.63 -4.08 -10.34
C ALA A 169 -5.78 -4.41 -11.57
N CYS A 170 -4.75 -5.25 -11.45
CA CYS A 170 -3.88 -5.59 -12.57
C CYS A 170 -4.62 -6.51 -13.56
N PRO A 171 -4.88 -6.08 -14.82
CA PRO A 171 -5.56 -6.94 -15.79
C PRO A 171 -4.69 -8.13 -16.24
N ALA A 172 -3.37 -8.04 -16.06
CA ALA A 172 -2.46 -9.16 -16.29
C ALA A 172 -2.33 -10.09 -15.07
N GLY A 173 -2.92 -9.76 -13.91
CA GLY A 173 -2.77 -10.57 -12.70
C GLY A 173 -1.33 -10.63 -12.17
N ILE A 174 -0.56 -9.55 -12.31
CA ILE A 174 0.80 -9.48 -11.75
C ILE A 174 0.70 -9.39 -10.23
N ASN A 175 1.40 -10.28 -9.51
CA ASN A 175 1.35 -10.32 -8.05
C ASN A 175 2.27 -9.28 -7.40
N LEU A 176 1.80 -8.03 -7.33
CA LEU A 176 2.54 -6.94 -6.69
C LEU A 176 2.59 -7.04 -5.16
N ARG A 177 1.82 -7.95 -4.54
CA ARG A 177 1.80 -8.16 -3.09
C ARG A 177 3.20 -8.49 -2.58
N LEU A 178 3.89 -9.44 -3.21
CA LEU A 178 5.21 -9.92 -2.79
C LEU A 178 6.24 -8.78 -2.70
N LEU A 179 6.29 -7.93 -3.73
CA LEU A 179 7.21 -6.80 -3.76
C LEU A 179 6.89 -5.78 -2.67
N ASN A 180 5.62 -5.39 -2.52
CA ASN A 180 5.24 -4.38 -1.55
C ASN A 180 5.34 -4.89 -0.10
N LEU A 181 5.01 -6.15 0.16
CA LEU A 181 5.20 -6.78 1.47
C LEU A 181 6.66 -6.88 1.85
N SER A 182 7.57 -7.13 0.91
CA SER A 182 9.00 -7.16 1.23
C SER A 182 9.49 -5.83 1.79
N LEU A 183 8.96 -4.71 1.28
CA LEU A 183 9.27 -3.37 1.78
C LEU A 183 8.55 -3.08 3.09
N ALA A 184 7.28 -3.46 3.23
CA ALA A 184 6.53 -3.32 4.48
C ALA A 184 7.19 -4.10 5.63
N ARG A 185 7.65 -5.33 5.38
CA ARG A 185 8.40 -6.13 6.36
C ARG A 185 9.71 -5.46 6.73
N ALA A 186 10.45 -4.94 5.76
CA ALA A 186 11.67 -4.19 6.04
C ALA A 186 11.39 -2.95 6.92
N SER A 187 10.29 -2.24 6.67
CA SER A 187 9.85 -1.12 7.53
C SER A 187 9.55 -1.58 8.97
N ALA A 188 8.82 -2.68 9.13
CA ALA A 188 8.47 -3.22 10.44
C ALA A 188 9.70 -3.72 11.21
N GLU A 189 10.57 -4.52 10.58
CA GLU A 189 11.72 -5.16 11.25
C GLU A 189 12.84 -4.17 11.59
N GLN A 190 13.12 -3.21 10.71
CA GLN A 190 14.25 -2.29 10.86
C GLN A 190 13.87 -1.04 11.66
N PHE A 191 12.61 -0.58 11.53
CA PHE A 191 12.17 0.71 12.11
C PHE A 191 10.99 0.56 13.08
N GLY A 192 10.45 -0.64 13.29
CA GLY A 192 9.26 -0.83 14.12
C GLY A 192 8.02 -0.15 13.53
N TYR A 193 8.01 0.12 12.23
CA TYR A 193 7.01 0.96 11.59
C TYR A 193 6.09 0.15 10.68
N GLU A 194 4.79 0.24 10.94
CA GLU A 194 3.74 -0.30 10.07
C GLU A 194 2.81 0.82 9.56
N ALA A 195 2.68 0.91 8.25
CA ALA A 195 1.92 1.99 7.61
C ALA A 195 0.46 2.01 8.08
N GLY A 196 0.02 3.18 8.57
CA GLY A 196 -1.35 3.44 8.98
C GLY A 196 -1.83 2.71 10.24
N MET A 197 -0.92 2.08 11.00
CA MET A 197 -1.28 1.36 12.23
C MET A 197 -1.34 2.24 13.47
N ASP A 198 -0.55 3.31 13.50
CA ASP A 198 -0.48 4.29 14.59
C ASP A 198 -0.46 5.70 13.98
N PRO A 199 -1.46 6.56 14.28
CA PRO A 199 -1.50 7.95 13.82
C PRO A 199 -0.41 8.84 14.40
N GLN A 200 0.17 8.48 15.54
CA GLN A 200 1.20 9.27 16.23
C GLN A 200 2.62 8.82 15.88
N ALA A 201 2.78 7.68 15.18
CA ALA A 201 4.09 7.20 14.79
C ALA A 201 4.70 8.05 13.67
N ASP A 202 5.92 8.51 13.88
CA ASP A 202 6.70 9.24 12.89
C ASP A 202 6.86 8.43 11.58
N PRO A 203 6.79 9.07 10.40
CA PRO A 203 7.04 8.38 9.13
C PRO A 203 8.51 8.01 8.97
N ILE A 204 8.79 6.81 8.46
CA ILE A 204 10.19 6.38 8.21
C ILE A 204 10.92 7.25 7.18
N ILE A 205 10.17 7.89 6.27
CA ILE A 205 10.72 8.84 5.31
C ILE A 205 10.40 10.25 5.83
N GLY A 206 11.45 10.99 6.19
CA GLY A 206 11.33 12.38 6.65
C GLY A 206 11.50 12.55 8.17
N ALA A 207 11.42 11.48 8.95
CA ALA A 207 11.84 11.49 10.35
C ALA A 207 13.26 10.93 10.50
N TYR A 208 13.95 11.34 11.57
CA TYR A 208 15.29 10.90 11.93
C TYR A 208 15.30 10.42 13.38
N SER A 209 15.92 9.27 13.63
CA SER A 209 16.09 8.73 14.97
C SER A 209 17.55 8.34 15.23
N LEU A 210 18.07 8.72 16.40
CA LEU A 210 19.40 8.28 16.86
C LEU A 210 19.43 6.79 17.26
N GLN A 211 18.27 6.14 17.32
CA GLN A 211 18.12 4.73 17.64
C GLN A 211 17.97 3.85 16.39
N ASP A 212 17.99 4.42 15.19
CA ASP A 212 17.92 3.66 13.94
C ASP A 212 19.14 2.73 13.81
N LYS A 213 18.88 1.46 13.47
CA LYS A 213 19.95 0.45 13.40
C LYS A 213 20.73 0.58 12.10
N GLU A 214 22.02 0.89 12.17
CA GLU A 214 22.92 0.93 11.01
C GLU A 214 23.40 -0.46 10.54
N THR A 215 22.47 -1.40 10.31
CA THR A 215 22.84 -2.81 10.02
C THR A 215 23.41 -3.05 8.61
N PHE A 216 23.49 -2.00 7.79
CA PHE A 216 23.89 -2.03 6.38
C PHE A 216 25.39 -1.77 6.15
N ILE A 217 26.12 -1.22 7.14
CA ILE A 217 27.58 -1.16 7.14
C ILE A 217 28.06 -2.36 7.94
N ARG A 218 28.66 -3.34 7.27
CA ARG A 218 29.27 -4.53 7.87
C ARG A 218 30.71 -4.67 7.40
#